data_AF-A0A7W0WVL5-F1
#
_entry.id   AF-A0A7W0WVL5-F1
#
_cell.length_a   1.000
_cell.length_b   1.000
_cell.length_c   1.000
_cell.angle_alpha   90.00
_cell.angle_beta   90.00
_cell.angle_gamma   90.00
#
_symmetry.space_group_name_H-M   'P 1'
#
loop_
_entity.id
_entity.type
_entity.pdbx_description
1 polymer ?
#
loop_
_entity_poly.entity_id
_entity_poly.type
_entity_poly.pdbx_seq_one_letter_code
_entity_poly.pdbx_strand_id
1 'polypeptide(L)'
;MKSLAFVLLVACGGSKPAPTTGSGSAEPPGPVTDTRSELEKRRDVGCNKLKPRLVACAVEDAKASLESGKITKKQFDLDTAPEVRAKLGDKWMESCRVEMSSRQVRVLEVCDREEQQCGPLVSCLGHLNETVK
;
A
#
# COMPACT_ATOMS: atom_id res chain seq x y z
N MET A 1 -41.32 -25.93 -19.46
CA MET A 1 -42.31 -25.26 -18.60
C MET A 1 -42.75 -26.24 -17.53
N LYS A 2 -42.37 -26.01 -16.27
CA LYS A 2 -42.92 -26.72 -15.11
C LYS A 2 -42.71 -25.85 -13.86
N SER A 3 -43.85 -25.43 -13.33
CA SER A 3 -44.11 -24.67 -12.11
C SER A 3 -43.44 -25.24 -10.85
N LEU A 4 -43.17 -24.40 -9.86
CA LEU A 4 -44.12 -24.14 -8.77
C LEU A 4 -43.59 -23.09 -7.78
N ALA A 5 -44.48 -22.19 -7.43
CA ALA A 5 -44.34 -21.15 -6.43
C ALA A 5 -44.32 -21.74 -5.02
N PHE A 6 -43.55 -21.11 -4.13
CA PHE A 6 -43.66 -21.29 -2.68
C PHE A 6 -44.19 -19.99 -2.06
N VAL A 7 -45.40 -20.05 -1.51
CA VAL A 7 -45.93 -19.09 -0.54
C VAL A 7 -46.12 -19.87 0.75
N LEU A 8 -45.54 -19.42 1.85
CA LEU A 8 -45.96 -19.78 3.21
C LEU A 8 -45.77 -18.57 4.14
N LEU A 9 -46.90 -18.16 4.72
CA LEU A 9 -47.08 -17.15 5.76
C LEU A 9 -46.44 -17.59 7.09
N VAL A 10 -46.01 -16.64 7.94
CA VAL A 10 -46.31 -16.66 9.39
C VAL A 10 -46.37 -15.22 9.94
N ALA A 11 -47.45 -14.92 10.64
CA ALA A 11 -47.70 -13.70 11.41
C ALA A 11 -47.04 -13.73 12.81
N CYS A 12 -46.70 -12.57 13.36
CA CYS A 12 -46.66 -12.27 14.80
C CYS A 12 -46.55 -10.74 14.91
N GLY A 13 -47.45 -10.01 15.58
CA GLY A 13 -47.71 -10.13 17.00
C GLY A 13 -46.87 -9.08 17.71
N GLY A 14 -47.49 -7.95 18.08
CA GLY A 14 -46.78 -6.78 18.57
C GLY A 14 -46.12 -6.94 19.94
N SER A 15 -45.17 -6.05 20.23
CA SER A 15 -44.96 -5.37 21.52
C SER A 15 -43.87 -4.32 21.36
N LYS A 16 -44.16 -3.09 21.76
CA LYS A 16 -43.24 -1.94 21.79
C LYS A 16 -42.70 -1.84 23.21
N PRO A 17 -41.38 -1.90 23.46
CA PRO A 17 -40.84 -1.51 24.76
C PRO A 17 -40.57 -0.01 24.81
N ALA A 18 -40.98 0.60 25.92
CA ALA A 18 -40.69 1.98 26.32
C ALA A 18 -39.21 2.15 26.72
N PRO A 19 -38.70 3.39 26.83
CA PRO A 19 -37.27 3.65 26.99
C PRO A 19 -36.84 3.43 28.44
N THR A 20 -35.77 2.69 28.66
CA THR A 20 -35.12 2.59 29.97
C THR A 20 -33.87 3.45 29.96
N THR A 21 -33.95 4.56 30.70
CA THR A 21 -32.84 5.33 31.23
C THR A 21 -32.03 4.45 32.19
N GLY A 22 -30.70 4.42 32.05
CA GLY A 22 -29.85 4.05 33.17
C GLY A 22 -28.53 3.36 32.84
N SER A 23 -27.47 4.03 33.30
CA SER A 23 -26.24 3.45 33.84
C SER A 23 -25.12 3.10 32.87
N GLY A 24 -24.00 3.78 33.10
CA GLY A 24 -22.78 3.67 32.32
C GLY A 24 -22.23 2.26 32.27
N SER A 25 -21.98 1.82 31.05
CA SER A 25 -20.94 0.86 30.72
C SER A 25 -20.14 1.53 29.62
N ALA A 26 -18.85 1.78 29.86
CA ALA A 26 -17.95 2.13 28.78
C ALA A 26 -17.93 0.92 27.85
N GLU A 27 -18.65 1.04 26.73
CA GLU A 27 -18.64 0.05 25.67
C GLU A 27 -17.17 -0.22 25.29
N PRO A 28 -16.74 -1.49 25.22
CA PRO A 28 -15.41 -1.80 24.71
C PRO A 28 -15.29 -1.18 23.31
N PRO A 29 -14.15 -0.58 22.94
CA PRO A 29 -14.02 0.06 21.63
C PRO A 29 -14.40 -0.97 20.56
N GLY A 30 -15.46 -0.65 19.82
CA GLY A 30 -15.93 -1.50 18.74
C GLY A 30 -14.83 -1.77 17.72
N PRO A 31 -14.96 -2.82 16.89
CA PRO A 31 -13.94 -3.16 15.91
C PRO A 31 -13.62 -1.95 15.04
N VAL A 32 -12.35 -1.51 15.06
CA VAL A 32 -11.86 -0.42 14.22
C VAL A 32 -12.00 -0.88 12.77
N THR A 33 -13.01 -0.37 12.09
CA THR A 33 -13.23 -0.66 10.67
C THR A 33 -12.29 0.23 9.87
N ASP A 34 -11.44 -0.38 9.04
CA ASP A 34 -10.58 0.36 8.12
C ASP A 34 -11.43 1.10 7.09
N THR A 35 -11.47 2.43 7.19
CA THR A 35 -12.30 3.30 6.35
C THR A 35 -11.67 3.60 4.99
N ARG A 36 -10.45 3.12 4.73
CA ARG A 36 -9.76 3.35 3.45
C ARG A 36 -10.45 2.62 2.30
N SER A 37 -10.42 3.26 1.14
CA SER A 37 -10.86 2.67 -0.12
C SER A 37 -9.97 1.48 -0.54
N GLU A 38 -10.51 0.60 -1.37
CA GLU A 38 -9.74 -0.51 -1.94
C GLU A 38 -8.53 -0.03 -2.76
N LEU A 39 -8.63 1.15 -3.38
CA LEU A 39 -7.52 1.73 -4.14
C LEU A 39 -6.37 2.15 -3.24
N GLU A 40 -6.67 2.78 -2.10
CA GLU A 40 -5.66 3.16 -1.10
C GLU A 40 -4.99 1.92 -0.49
N LYS A 41 -5.75 0.87 -0.20
CA LYS A 41 -5.17 -0.39 0.30
C LYS A 41 -4.20 -1.00 -0.70
N ARG A 42 -4.58 -1.06 -1.98
CA ARG A 42 -3.71 -1.59 -3.05
C ARG A 42 -2.47 -0.74 -3.26
N ARG A 43 -2.61 0.59 -3.25
CA ARG A 43 -1.49 1.54 -3.26
C ARG A 43 -0.53 1.22 -2.12
N ASP A 44 -1.03 1.19 -0.89
CA ASP A 44 -0.22 0.96 0.30
C ASP A 44 0.52 -0.39 0.23
N VAL A 45 -0.14 -1.45 -0.24
CA VAL A 45 0.50 -2.76 -0.47
C VAL A 45 1.63 -2.66 -1.50
N GLY A 46 1.38 -2.03 -2.65
CA GLY A 46 2.40 -1.81 -3.69
C GLY A 46 3.60 -1.02 -3.18
N CYS A 47 3.34 0.11 -2.51
CA CYS A 47 4.37 0.97 -1.91
C CYS A 47 5.24 0.20 -0.91
N ASN A 48 4.60 -0.58 -0.02
CA ASN A 48 5.30 -1.34 1.02
C ASN A 48 6.16 -2.48 0.45
N LYS A 49 5.71 -3.15 -0.62
CA LYS A 49 6.52 -4.18 -1.30
C LYS A 49 7.71 -3.58 -2.03
N LEU A 50 7.53 -2.43 -2.67
CA LEU A 50 8.58 -1.76 -3.43
C LEU A 50 9.63 -1.09 -2.54
N LYS A 51 9.25 -0.57 -1.35
CA LYS A 51 10.16 0.12 -0.41
C LYS A 51 11.50 -0.63 -0.19
N PRO A 52 11.53 -1.88 0.31
CA PRO A 52 12.79 -2.57 0.57
C PRO A 52 13.58 -2.85 -0.71
N ARG A 53 12.90 -3.05 -1.84
CA ARG A 53 13.53 -3.32 -3.13
C ARG A 53 14.25 -2.10 -3.68
N LEU A 54 13.62 -0.93 -3.61
CA LEU A 54 14.22 0.33 -4.03
C LEU A 54 15.42 0.72 -3.16
N VAL A 55 15.33 0.47 -1.84
CA VAL A 55 16.48 0.65 -0.95
C VAL A 55 17.62 -0.30 -1.31
N ALA A 56 17.33 -1.57 -1.61
CA ALA A 56 18.35 -2.52 -2.07
C ALA A 56 18.98 -2.07 -3.39
N CYS A 57 18.18 -1.60 -4.34
CA CYS A 57 18.67 -1.08 -5.62
C CYS A 57 19.62 0.12 -5.46
N ALA A 58 19.30 1.06 -4.55
CA ALA A 58 20.21 2.17 -4.28
C ALA A 58 21.56 1.71 -3.70
N VAL A 59 21.57 0.63 -2.90
CA VAL A 59 22.81 0.04 -2.38
C VAL A 59 23.60 -0.66 -3.49
N GLU A 60 22.92 -1.36 -4.41
CA GLU A 60 23.55 -1.97 -5.58
C GLU A 60 24.19 -0.93 -6.50
N ASP A 61 23.49 0.18 -6.76
CA ASP A 61 24.03 1.30 -7.54
C ASP A 61 25.24 1.96 -6.86
N ALA A 62 25.20 2.13 -5.54
CA ALA A 62 26.34 2.63 -4.77
C ALA A 62 27.52 1.64 -4.83
N LYS A 63 27.26 0.34 -4.78
CA LYS A 63 28.29 -0.70 -4.90
C LYS A 63 28.93 -0.68 -6.29
N ALA A 64 28.15 -0.60 -7.36
CA ALA A 64 28.67 -0.46 -8.72
C ALA A 64 29.49 0.84 -8.89
N SER A 65 29.09 1.92 -8.22
CA SER A 65 29.83 3.19 -8.20
C SER A 65 31.17 3.05 -7.46
N LEU A 66 31.24 2.27 -6.39
CA LEU A 66 32.48 1.95 -5.68
C LEU A 66 33.40 1.09 -6.55
N GLU A 67 32.88 0.02 -7.15
CA GLU A 67 33.64 -0.91 -8.00
C GLU A 67 34.20 -0.25 -9.26
N SER A 68 33.47 0.72 -9.82
CA SER A 68 33.95 1.54 -10.94
C SER A 68 34.87 2.70 -10.54
N GLY A 69 35.16 2.87 -9.25
CA GLY A 69 36.04 3.92 -8.74
C GLY A 69 35.44 5.33 -8.74
N LYS A 70 34.12 5.48 -8.95
CA LYS A 70 33.43 6.78 -8.92
C LYS A 70 33.29 7.34 -7.51
N ILE A 71 33.20 6.46 -6.51
CA ILE A 71 33.14 6.83 -5.10
C ILE A 71 34.20 6.06 -4.30
N THR A 72 34.59 6.61 -3.16
CA THR A 72 35.50 5.93 -2.22
C THR A 72 34.74 4.95 -1.34
N LYS A 73 35.45 4.00 -0.71
CA LYS A 73 34.86 3.12 0.30
C LYS A 73 34.21 3.92 1.45
N LYS A 74 34.86 4.98 1.90
CA LYS A 74 34.32 5.88 2.95
C LYS A 74 32.98 6.48 2.53
N GLN A 75 32.87 6.92 1.28
CA GLN A 75 31.63 7.48 0.75
C GLN A 75 30.53 6.42 0.63
N PHE A 76 30.87 5.23 0.12
CA PHE A 76 29.94 4.09 0.10
C PHE A 76 29.41 3.73 1.50
N ASP A 77 30.29 3.66 2.49
CA ASP A 77 29.92 3.32 3.86
C ASP A 77 28.97 4.39 4.46
N LEU A 78 29.15 5.68 4.12
CA LEU A 78 28.26 6.77 4.51
C LEU A 78 26.91 6.72 3.77
N ASP A 79 26.92 6.59 2.43
CA ASP A 79 25.71 6.62 1.60
C ASP A 79 24.82 5.38 1.80
N THR A 80 25.42 4.28 2.26
CA THR A 80 24.71 3.04 2.55
C THR A 80 24.61 2.76 4.05
N ALA A 81 24.83 3.76 4.92
CA ALA A 81 24.62 3.59 6.35
C ALA A 81 23.14 3.23 6.66
N PRO A 82 22.84 2.44 7.72
CA PRO A 82 21.48 2.01 8.03
C PRO A 82 20.46 3.15 8.12
N GLU A 83 20.84 4.28 8.71
CA GLU A 83 20.01 5.47 8.85
C GLU A 83 19.72 6.15 7.50
N VAL A 84 20.66 6.09 6.55
CA VAL A 84 20.46 6.62 5.20
C VAL A 84 19.49 5.72 4.43
N ARG A 85 19.66 4.40 4.53
CA ARG A 85 18.74 3.42 3.94
C ARG A 85 17.31 3.57 4.49
N ALA A 86 17.17 3.74 5.80
CA ALA A 86 15.87 4.00 6.43
C ALA A 86 15.23 5.28 5.89
N LYS A 87 15.98 6.39 5.89
CA LYS A 87 15.52 7.68 5.33
C LYS A 87 15.11 7.59 3.86
N LEU A 88 15.85 6.84 3.05
CA LEU A 88 15.49 6.61 1.64
C LEU A 88 14.16 5.89 1.52
N GLY A 89 13.97 4.83 2.29
CA GLY A 89 12.71 4.10 2.32
C GLY A 89 11.55 4.95 2.84
N ASP A 90 11.79 5.85 3.80
CA ASP A 90 10.75 6.75 4.32
C ASP A 90 10.38 7.84 3.32
N LYS A 91 11.36 8.39 2.59
CA LYS A 91 11.11 9.30 1.46
C LYS A 91 10.25 8.65 0.38
N TRP A 92 10.51 7.39 0.05
CA TRP A 92 9.66 6.64 -0.86
C TRP A 92 8.22 6.55 -0.32
N MET A 93 8.05 6.15 0.94
CA MET A 93 6.71 6.04 1.53
C MET A 93 5.97 7.38 1.55
N GLU A 94 6.67 8.49 1.80
CA GLU A 94 6.07 9.83 1.73
C GLU A 94 5.58 10.14 0.32
N SER A 95 6.42 9.92 -0.70
CA SER A 95 6.02 10.11 -2.11
C SER A 95 4.87 9.19 -2.55
N CYS A 96 4.73 8.04 -1.88
CA CYS A 96 3.75 7.03 -2.21
C CYS A 96 2.40 7.22 -1.48
N ARG A 97 2.31 8.15 -0.52
CA ARG A 97 1.10 8.47 0.25
C ARG A 97 0.20 9.54 -0.40
N VAL A 98 0.49 9.92 -1.63
CA VAL A 98 -0.36 10.81 -2.42
C VAL A 98 -1.62 10.10 -2.94
N GLU A 99 -2.63 10.87 -3.34
CA GLU A 99 -3.74 10.32 -4.11
C GLU A 99 -3.23 9.80 -5.45
N MET A 100 -3.61 8.57 -5.80
CA MET A 100 -3.20 7.91 -7.04
C MET A 100 -4.43 7.44 -7.81
N SER A 101 -4.38 7.60 -9.12
CA SER A 101 -5.35 6.97 -10.03
C SER A 101 -5.20 5.45 -10.06
N SER A 102 -6.25 4.76 -10.51
CA SER A 102 -6.20 3.30 -10.74
C SER A 102 -5.03 2.88 -11.66
N ARG A 103 -4.70 3.70 -12.67
CA ARG A 103 -3.54 3.45 -13.55
C ARG A 103 -2.23 3.49 -12.78
N GLN A 104 -2.03 4.50 -11.93
CA GLN A 104 -0.79 4.64 -11.14
C GLN A 104 -0.62 3.48 -10.15
N VAL A 105 -1.70 3.08 -9.47
CA VAL A 105 -1.66 1.90 -8.61
C VAL A 105 -1.33 0.63 -9.41
N ARG A 106 -1.86 0.50 -10.63
CA ARG A 106 -1.51 -0.62 -11.52
C ARG A 106 -0.03 -0.61 -11.92
N VAL A 107 0.59 0.56 -12.11
CA VAL A 107 2.03 0.66 -12.36
C VAL A 107 2.81 0.08 -11.18
N LEU A 108 2.48 0.46 -9.93
CA LEU A 108 3.13 -0.12 -8.74
C LEU A 108 3.03 -1.66 -8.73
N GLU A 109 1.85 -2.20 -9.00
CA GLU A 109 1.59 -3.65 -9.00
C GLU A 109 2.31 -4.39 -10.13
N VAL A 110 2.40 -3.79 -11.32
CA VAL A 110 3.08 -4.37 -12.48
C VAL A 110 4.58 -4.33 -12.27
N CYS A 111 5.13 -3.17 -11.91
CA CYS A 111 6.57 -3.03 -11.70
C CYS A 111 7.07 -3.96 -10.58
N ASP A 112 6.32 -4.10 -9.48
CA ASP A 112 6.67 -5.05 -8.43
C ASP A 112 6.68 -6.50 -8.93
N ARG A 113 5.70 -6.89 -9.75
CA ARG A 113 5.55 -8.29 -10.19
C ARG A 113 6.53 -8.67 -11.30
N GLU A 114 6.68 -7.82 -12.31
CA GLU A 114 7.36 -8.16 -13.56
C GLU A 114 8.86 -7.82 -13.52
N GLU A 115 9.23 -6.71 -12.87
CA GLU A 115 10.61 -6.21 -12.93
C GLU A 115 11.44 -6.79 -11.80
N GLN A 116 12.36 -7.71 -12.12
CA GLN A 116 13.20 -8.38 -11.12
C GLN A 116 14.55 -7.68 -10.90
N GLN A 117 14.98 -6.84 -11.84
CA GLN A 117 16.27 -6.13 -11.80
C GLN A 117 16.07 -4.65 -11.50
N CYS A 118 17.06 -4.01 -10.89
CA CYS A 118 16.94 -2.62 -10.42
C CYS A 118 16.75 -1.58 -11.52
N GLY A 119 17.52 -1.65 -12.61
CA GLY A 119 17.37 -0.74 -13.75
C GLY A 119 15.96 -0.76 -14.35
N PRO A 120 15.46 -1.93 -14.77
CA PRO A 120 14.09 -2.08 -15.27
C PRO A 120 13.02 -1.69 -14.24
N LEU A 121 13.18 -2.04 -12.96
CA LEU A 121 12.24 -1.66 -11.91
C LEU A 121 12.11 -0.13 -11.76
N VAL A 122 13.24 0.57 -11.66
CA VAL A 122 13.26 2.03 -11.54
C VAL A 122 12.69 2.68 -12.81
N SER A 123 13.03 2.14 -13.98
CA SER A 123 12.47 2.62 -15.25
C SER A 123 10.95 2.46 -15.31
N CYS A 124 10.43 1.30 -14.91
CA CYS A 124 9.00 1.00 -14.89
C CYS A 124 8.24 1.98 -13.98
N LEU A 125 8.79 2.28 -12.80
CA LEU A 125 8.20 3.24 -11.86
C LEU A 125 8.22 4.68 -12.38
N GLY A 126 9.06 5.00 -13.37
CA GLY A 126 9.03 6.28 -14.08
C GLY A 126 7.67 6.59 -14.71
N HIS A 127 6.90 5.56 -15.08
CA HIS A 127 5.56 5.71 -15.67
C HIS A 127 4.48 6.15 -14.67
N LEU A 128 4.79 6.26 -13.37
CA LEU A 128 3.84 6.73 -12.34
C LEU A 128 3.35 8.16 -12.60
N ASN A 129 4.16 9.01 -13.22
CA ASN A 129 3.82 10.42 -13.45
C ASN A 129 3.47 10.72 -14.91
N GLU A 130 3.50 9.73 -15.78
CA GLU A 130 3.12 9.92 -17.18
C GLU A 130 1.60 10.02 -17.29
N THR A 131 1.07 11.24 -17.30
CA THR A 131 -0.28 11.49 -17.81
C THR A 131 -0.29 11.24 -19.31
N VAL A 132 -1.13 10.29 -19.76
CA VAL A 132 -1.45 10.15 -21.18
C VAL A 132 -2.01 11.50 -21.64
N LYS A 133 -1.24 12.22 -22.45
CA LYS A 133 -1.70 13.42 -23.14
C LYS A 133 -2.52 13.01 -24.36
#